data_AF-E0MPW5-F1
#
_entry.id   AF-E0MPW5-F1
#
_cell.length_a   1.000
_cell.length_b   1.000
_cell.length_c   1.000
_cell.angle_alpha   90.00
_cell.angle_beta   90.00
_cell.angle_gamma   90.00
#
_symmetry.space_group_name_H-M   'P 1'
#
loop_
_entity.id
_entity.type
_entity.pdbx_description
1 polymer ?
#
loop_
_entity_poly.entity_id
_entity_poly.type
_entity_poly.pdbx_seq_one_letter_code
_entity_poly.pdbx_strand_id
1 'polypeptide(L)' 'MASPENVSMTGMTVGEAREFHSIFVKSTIAFTGWAFAAHMLVWFWRPWTANTDGTYSSLMDGVQVMATALV' A
#
# COMPACT_ATOMS: atom_id res chain seq x y z
N MET A 1 -21.76 17.22 -34.69
CA MET A 1 -22.33 15.86 -34.64
C MET A 1 -21.16 14.89 -34.65
N ALA A 2 -20.86 14.21 -33.54
CA ALA A 2 -19.71 13.31 -33.44
C ALA A 2 -20.05 11.91 -34.02
N SER A 3 -19.13 11.33 -34.78
CA SER A 3 -19.30 10.04 -35.45
C SER A 3 -19.46 8.88 -34.45
N PRO A 4 -20.36 7.92 -34.71
CA PRO A 4 -20.72 6.82 -33.79
C PRO A 4 -19.60 5.80 -33.51
N GLU A 5 -18.48 5.92 -34.21
CA GLU A 5 -17.24 5.14 -34.06
C GLU A 5 -16.49 5.42 -32.74
N ASN A 6 -16.68 6.59 -32.13
CA ASN A 6 -15.84 7.09 -31.03
C ASN A 6 -16.50 6.99 -29.63
N VAL A 7 -17.54 6.16 -29.51
CA VAL A 7 -18.25 5.92 -28.26
C VAL A 7 -17.79 4.57 -27.70
N SER A 8 -17.21 4.59 -26.50
CA SER A 8 -16.73 3.37 -25.85
C SER A 8 -17.89 2.48 -25.38
N MET A 9 -17.61 1.22 -25.03
CA MET A 9 -18.62 0.28 -24.53
C MET A 9 -19.39 0.76 -23.29
N THR A 10 -18.88 1.77 -22.58
CA THR A 10 -19.56 2.40 -21.43
C THR A 10 -20.49 3.55 -21.84
N GLY A 11 -20.64 3.82 -23.14
CA GLY A 11 -21.54 4.85 -23.67
C GLY A 11 -21.02 6.28 -23.58
N MET A 12 -19.79 6.48 -23.11
CA MET A 12 -19.18 7.81 -22.99
C MET A 12 -18.30 8.14 -24.20
N THR A 13 -18.31 9.42 -24.58
CA THR A 13 -17.35 9.97 -25.54
C THR A 13 -15.97 10.07 -24.90
N VAL A 14 -14.91 10.07 -25.73
CA VAL A 14 -13.51 10.21 -25.26
C VAL A 14 -13.30 11.50 -24.44
N GLY A 15 -14.05 12.56 -24.75
CA GLY A 15 -14.01 13.83 -24.02
C GLY A 15 -14.54 13.70 -22.59
N GLU A 16 -15.73 13.13 -22.43
CA GLU A 16 -16.37 12.94 -21.12
C GLU A 16 -15.56 11.98 -20.23
N ALA A 17 -14.97 10.94 -20.82
CA ALA A 17 -14.14 9.99 -20.09
C ALA A 17 -12.89 10.66 -19.48
N ARG A 18 -12.28 11.60 -20.21
CA ARG A 18 -11.11 12.34 -19.71
C ARG A 18 -11.45 13.32 -18.59
N GLU A 19 -12.64 13.93 -18.63
CA GLU A 19 -13.09 14.83 -17.58
C GLU A 19 -13.34 14.08 -16.27
N PHE A 20 -14.06 12.95 -16.33
CA PHE A 20 -14.25 12.07 -15.18
C PHE A 20 -12.91 11.55 -14.63
N HIS A 21 -12.03 11.08 -15.52
CA HIS A 21 -10.72 10.56 -15.12
C HIS A 21 -9.86 11.63 -14.42
N SER A 22 -9.88 12.87 -14.91
CA SER A 22 -9.16 13.99 -14.28
C SER A 22 -9.61 14.24 -12.85
N ILE A 23 -10.91 14.20 -12.58
CA ILE A 23 -11.45 14.39 -11.23
C ILE A 23 -11.15 13.17 -10.34
N PHE A 24 -11.30 11.96 -10.90
CA PHE A 24 -11.06 10.71 -10.19
C PHE A 24 -9.59 10.55 -9.77
N VAL A 25 -8.63 10.90 -10.63
CA VAL A 25 -7.21 10.81 -10.28
C VAL A 25 -6.84 11.82 -9.20
N LYS A 26 -7.37 13.04 -9.27
CA LYS A 26 -7.13 14.06 -8.23
C LYS A 26 -7.63 13.59 -6.86
N SER A 27 -8.85 13.05 -6.78
CA SER A 27 -9.42 12.57 -5.51
C SER A 27 -8.72 11.30 -5.02
N THR A 28 -8.36 10.38 -5.91
CA THR A 28 -7.61 9.17 -5.56
C THR A 28 -6.25 9.51 -4.96
N ILE A 29 -5.51 10.44 -5.56
CA ILE A 29 -4.21 10.89 -5.03
C ILE A 29 -4.38 11.56 -3.66
N ALA A 30 -5.38 12.43 -3.51
CA ALA A 30 -5.65 13.09 -2.23
C ALA A 30 -6.01 12.08 -1.12
N PHE A 31 -6.87 11.11 -1.43
CA PHE A 31 -7.25 10.04 -0.50
C PHE A 31 -6.06 9.14 -0.15
N THR A 32 -5.31 8.66 -1.13
CA THR A 32 -4.15 7.80 -0.91
C THR A 32 -3.05 8.53 -0.13
N GLY A 33 -2.82 9.81 -0.40
CA GLY A 33 -1.89 10.63 0.37
C GLY A 33 -2.28 10.74 1.85
N TRP A 34 -3.57 10.98 2.12
CA TRP A 34 -4.08 11.03 3.49
C TRP A 34 -4.04 9.68 4.19
N ALA A 35 -4.44 8.62 3.48
CA ALA A 35 -4.38 7.25 3.99
C ALA A 35 -2.93 6.86 4.33
N PHE A 36 -1.97 7.17 3.46
CA PHE A 36 -0.55 6.90 3.70
C PHE A 36 -0.06 7.60 4.98
N ALA A 37 -0.39 8.89 5.15
CA ALA A 37 -0.03 9.63 6.37
C ALA A 37 -0.60 8.98 7.64
N ALA A 38 -1.87 8.56 7.61
CA ALA A 38 -2.50 7.86 8.74
C ALA A 38 -1.82 6.51 9.05
N HIS A 39 -1.47 5.74 8.02
CA HIS A 39 -0.78 4.46 8.20
C HIS A 39 0.64 4.64 8.75
N MET A 40 1.34 5.71 8.36
CA MET A 40 2.63 6.06 8.96
C MET A 40 2.50 6.38 10.45
N LEU A 41 1.46 7.12 10.85
CA LEU A 41 1.22 7.40 12.26
C LEU A 41 0.94 6.11 13.06
N VAL A 42 0.08 5.23 12.54
CA VAL A 42 -0.21 3.93 13.17
C VAL A 42 1.04 3.06 13.22
N TRP A 43 1.91 3.13 12.21
CA TRP A 43 3.17 2.41 12.18
C TRP A 43 4.13 2.85 13.27
N PHE A 44 4.21 4.16 13.57
CA PHE A 44 5.01 4.66 14.69
C PHE A 44 4.46 4.24 16.04
N TRP A 45 3.14 4.06 16.17
CA TRP A 45 2.50 3.65 17.42
C TRP A 45 2.58 2.12 17.67
N ARG A 46 2.30 1.31 16.64
CA ARG A 46 2.33 -0.16 16.73
C ARG A 46 2.72 -0.75 15.37
N PRO A 47 4.02 -0.89 15.08
CA PRO A 47 4.50 -1.34 13.78
C PRO A 47 4.05 -2.77 13.50
N TRP A 48 3.33 -3.00 12.40
CA TRP A 48 2.77 -4.32 12.08
C TRP A 48 3.78 -5.28 11.44
N THR A 49 4.94 -4.80 10.95
CA THR A 49 6.04 -5.68 10.49
C THR A 49 7.26 -5.71 11.39
N ALA A 50 7.35 -4.87 12.44
CA ALA A 50 8.44 -4.94 13.41
C ALA A 50 8.15 -5.96 14.52
N ASN A 51 7.75 -7.18 14.13
CA ASN A 51 7.94 -8.36 14.98
C ASN A 51 9.29 -9.03 14.66
N THR A 52 10.26 -8.29 14.13
CA THR A 52 11.65 -8.76 13.94
C THR A 52 12.41 -8.91 15.26
N ASP A 53 11.83 -8.46 16.37
CA ASP A 53 12.41 -8.58 17.71
C ASP A 53 12.39 -10.04 18.22
N GLY A 54 11.63 -10.94 17.58
CA GLY A 54 11.53 -12.37 17.95
C GLY A 54 12.28 -13.34 17.03
N THR A 55 12.48 -13.00 15.75
CA THR A 55 13.08 -13.94 14.79
C THR A 55 14.61 -13.99 14.89
N TYR A 56 15.26 -12.85 15.16
CA TYR A 56 16.72 -12.84 15.36
C TYR A 56 17.14 -13.27 16.77
N SER A 57 16.33 -12.93 17.79
CA SER A 57 16.58 -13.31 19.19
C SER A 57 16.45 -14.82 19.41
N SER A 58 15.39 -15.46 18.89
CA SER A 58 15.19 -16.92 19.03
C SER A 58 16.30 -17.76 18.38
N LEU A 59 16.89 -17.30 17.28
CA LEU A 59 18.04 -17.96 16.66
C LEU A 59 19.31 -17.79 17.49
N MET A 60 19.54 -16.60 18.05
CA MET A 60 20.69 -16.34 18.93
C MET A 60 20.57 -17.09 20.26
N ASP A 61 19.38 -17.15 20.85
CA ASP A 61 19.08 -17.93 22.05
C ASP A 61 19.32 -19.43 21.80
N GLY A 62 18.87 -19.94 20.66
CA GLY A 62 19.14 -21.32 20.26
C GLY A 62 20.63 -21.63 20.11
N VAL A 63 21.40 -20.73 19.49
CA VAL A 63 22.86 -20.85 19.35
C VAL A 63 23.56 -20.80 20.71
N GLN A 64 23.12 -19.94 21.63
CA GLN A 64 23.72 -19.81 22.96
C GLN A 64 23.44 -21.03 23.84
N VAL A 65 22.24 -21.62 23.74
CA VAL A 65 21.90 -22.89 24.42
C VAL A 65 22.78 -24.02 23.89
N MET A 66 22.97 -24.11 22.58
CA MET A 66 23.87 -25.11 21.97
C MET A 66 25.33 -24.89 22.38
N ALA A 67 25.80 -23.63 22.43
CA ALA A 67 27.15 -23.31 22.88
C ALA A 67 27.37 -23.66 24.35
N THR A 68 26.36 -23.46 25.21
CA THR A 68 26.43 -23.82 26.64
C THR A 68 26.34 -25.33 26.85
N ALA A 69 25.63 -26.07 26.00
CA ALA A 69 25.56 -27.52 26.06
C ALA A 69 26.85 -28.23 25.58
N LEU A 70 27.74 -27.51 24.88
CA LEU A 70 28.99 -28.02 24.34
C LEU A 70 30.22 -27.72 25.21
N VAL A 71 30.09 -26.90 26.26
CA VAL A 71 31.14 -26.60 27.25
C VAL A 71 30.81 -27.29 28.56
#